data_AF-S9P4D8-F1
#
_entry.id   AF-S9P4D8-F1
#
_cell.length_a   1.000
_cell.length_b   1.000
_cell.length_c   1.000
_cell.angle_alpha   90.00
_cell.angle_beta   90.00
_cell.angle_gamma   90.00
#
_symmetry.space_group_name_H-M   'P 1'
#
loop_
_entity.id
_entity.type
_entity.pdbx_description
1 polymer ?
#
loop_
_entity_poly.entity_id
_entity_poly.type
_entity_poly.pdbx_seq_one_letter_code
_entity_poly.pdbx_strand_id
1 'polypeptide(L)'
;MLVSMRNPIPAEVSPASKPLALVTIPIPPSESGVRRDARFATPGEKRTRYHLPESLESASPVGYRTRVSLSREEAGTLLSLLSRPRPSRFVPGPAPTERELFEECSLGVLSARQSTNFRGQREVLLGPKDSEQAASLLRRIGRAEATVLEGAAFTHVVLARPYRTPFTFLLTFVGHKPLTSLLTVPLRAWAKRFRHADDIPTVGYLKELHLGVLADAMERAAVIASAGTRAAQVFLEPFDKPVDAAALRELEALVGLTPAERAAGWRVSLVAQVGHVPEGERVPMERATARRLGAALLSLRSERIQPGVNAEPSAPAAYQARQPLDVPDELTEQAGRAAYNAFVRFTGVSRERAKELMLLERVDVLTPQGKERLREVREDLEQVTEKIIARLPLWADLALGRALSRNSARGRKAFALAGQRIYVGGLSRREVERSGLSFAHAVRAFGAAAARGALVAEVAGTTEIPEGCDLRGGVCLMAGPVNQNDIGKQFFGGKDLLEQAFAGREPTSLLVWTFKAKTVADPIGNEQQLLDAARKGALVDLRPGPHEVVAVRRGTVLGPMRRSGGRVNAERAFGDVGNFVTDPEGREIAGNRGTPWPADEADAPVWPGGAR
;
A
#
# COMPACT_ATOMS: atom_id res chain seq x y z
N MET A 1 13.01 38.40 15.99
CA MET A 1 11.88 37.60 15.48
C MET A 1 11.82 36.32 16.30
N LEU A 2 10.84 36.25 17.21
CA LEU A 2 10.68 35.16 18.17
C LEU A 2 10.25 33.88 17.44
N VAL A 3 11.06 32.84 17.57
CA VAL A 3 10.72 31.47 17.19
C VAL A 3 9.53 31.07 18.06
N SER A 4 8.35 30.94 17.45
CA SER A 4 7.19 30.33 18.09
C SER A 4 7.55 28.91 18.46
N MET A 5 7.90 28.70 19.73
CA MET A 5 8.00 27.37 20.32
C MET A 5 6.62 26.76 20.16
N ARG A 6 6.52 25.68 19.36
CA ARG A 6 5.33 24.84 19.32
C ARG A 6 5.03 24.43 20.75
N ASN A 7 3.96 24.95 21.34
CA ASN A 7 3.45 24.40 22.59
C ASN A 7 3.17 22.91 22.32
N PRO A 8 3.68 21.99 23.15
CA PRO A 8 3.25 20.60 23.07
C PRO A 8 1.72 20.61 23.17
N ILE A 9 1.06 19.98 22.20
CA ILE A 9 -0.37 19.70 22.32
C ILE A 9 -0.53 19.02 23.68
N PRO A 10 -1.37 19.56 24.60
CA PRO A 10 -1.60 18.93 25.88
C PRO A 10 -1.90 17.45 25.63
N ALA A 11 -1.39 16.57 26.50
CA ALA A 11 -1.75 15.16 26.49
C ALA A 11 -3.24 15.04 26.87
N GLU A 12 -4.15 15.49 26.01
CA GLU A 12 -5.48 14.92 25.94
C GLU A 12 -5.27 13.43 25.72
N VAL A 13 -5.86 12.64 26.61
CA VAL A 13 -6.00 11.18 26.52
C VAL A 13 -6.08 10.82 25.04
N SER A 14 -5.03 10.16 24.52
CA SER A 14 -4.88 9.79 23.10
C SER A 14 -6.25 9.59 22.48
N PRO A 15 -6.72 10.43 21.54
CA PRO A 15 -8.10 10.41 21.08
C PRO A 15 -8.49 8.98 20.71
N ALA A 16 -9.28 8.35 21.57
CA ALA A 16 -9.35 6.91 21.63
C ALA A 16 -9.87 6.39 20.29
N SER A 17 -9.09 5.50 19.65
CA SER A 17 -9.56 4.75 18.48
C SER A 17 -10.90 4.11 18.82
N LYS A 18 -11.92 4.36 18.01
CA LYS A 18 -13.23 3.77 18.25
C LYS A 18 -13.19 2.29 17.87
N PRO A 19 -13.77 1.38 18.66
CA PRO A 19 -13.82 -0.03 18.31
C PRO A 19 -14.54 -0.24 16.98
N LEU A 20 -14.11 -1.27 16.25
CA LEU A 20 -14.69 -1.69 14.98
C LEU A 20 -15.55 -2.93 15.19
N ALA A 21 -16.65 -3.01 14.45
CA ALA A 21 -17.51 -4.19 14.41
C ALA A 21 -17.34 -4.90 13.05
N LEU A 22 -17.41 -6.24 13.07
CA LEU A 22 -17.50 -7.03 11.85
C LEU A 22 -18.89 -6.85 11.25
N VAL A 23 -18.95 -6.39 10.00
CA VAL A 23 -20.20 -6.31 9.22
C VAL A 23 -20.18 -7.43 8.19
N THR A 24 -21.24 -8.24 8.17
CA THR A 24 -21.39 -9.33 7.21
C THR A 24 -21.94 -8.80 5.89
N ILE A 25 -21.25 -9.04 4.77
CA ILE A 25 -21.79 -8.77 3.43
C ILE A 25 -22.76 -9.92 3.09
N PRO A 26 -24.04 -9.70 2.78
CA PRO A 26 -25.01 -10.79 2.56
C PRO A 26 -24.52 -11.92 1.65
N ILE A 27 -24.93 -13.15 1.94
CA ILE A 27 -24.67 -14.30 1.05
C ILE A 27 -25.58 -14.11 -0.18
N PRO A 28 -25.06 -14.27 -1.41
CA PRO A 28 -25.91 -14.26 -2.59
C PRO A 28 -26.88 -15.46 -2.59
N PRO A 29 -28.03 -15.36 -3.28
CA PRO A 29 -28.84 -16.52 -3.58
C PRO A 29 -27.99 -17.64 -4.19
N SER A 30 -28.29 -18.91 -3.89
CA SER A 30 -27.50 -20.06 -4.37
C SER A 30 -27.38 -20.08 -5.89
N GLU A 31 -28.41 -19.67 -6.63
CA GLU A 31 -28.36 -19.57 -8.10
C GLU A 31 -27.42 -18.46 -8.63
N SER A 32 -27.06 -17.50 -7.78
CA SER A 32 -26.18 -16.36 -8.10
C SER A 32 -24.74 -16.59 -7.62
N GLY A 33 -24.48 -17.71 -6.95
CA GLY A 33 -23.14 -18.14 -6.56
C GLY A 33 -22.33 -18.50 -7.80
N VAL A 34 -21.22 -17.79 -8.01
CA VAL A 34 -20.34 -18.04 -9.17
C VAL A 34 -18.96 -18.43 -8.67
N ARG A 35 -18.52 -19.61 -9.09
CA ARG A 35 -17.15 -20.12 -8.92
C ARG A 35 -16.19 -19.45 -9.88
N ARG A 36 -14.94 -19.35 -9.44
CA ARG A 36 -13.82 -19.00 -10.30
C ARG A 36 -12.93 -20.20 -10.49
N ASP A 37 -13.20 -20.88 -11.58
CA ASP A 37 -12.37 -21.96 -12.04
C ASP A 37 -11.31 -21.39 -12.98
N ALA A 38 -10.21 -20.88 -12.39
CA ALA A 38 -9.05 -20.50 -13.18
C ALA A 38 -8.34 -21.77 -13.64
N ARG A 39 -8.18 -21.95 -14.95
CA ARG A 39 -7.56 -23.12 -15.56
C ARG A 39 -6.27 -22.77 -16.29
N PHE A 40 -5.45 -23.78 -16.55
CA PHE A 40 -4.38 -23.64 -17.55
C PHE A 40 -4.97 -23.50 -18.95
N ALA A 41 -4.27 -22.77 -19.82
CA ALA A 41 -4.69 -22.66 -21.22
C ALA A 41 -4.51 -24.02 -21.92
N THR A 42 -5.46 -24.40 -22.76
CA THR A 42 -5.31 -25.59 -23.60
C THR A 42 -4.31 -25.34 -24.73
N PRO A 43 -3.68 -26.38 -25.32
CA PRO A 43 -2.82 -26.21 -26.49
C PRO A 43 -3.51 -25.40 -27.59
N GLY A 44 -2.84 -24.35 -28.09
CA GLY A 44 -3.38 -23.43 -29.11
C GLY A 44 -4.28 -22.31 -28.58
N GLU A 45 -4.71 -22.35 -27.32
CA GLU A 45 -5.49 -21.27 -26.71
C GLU A 45 -4.60 -20.07 -26.37
N LYS A 46 -5.04 -18.87 -26.78
CA LYS A 46 -4.34 -17.64 -26.45
C LYS A 46 -4.49 -17.34 -24.95
N ARG A 47 -3.37 -17.41 -24.22
CA ARG A 47 -3.31 -17.06 -22.79
C ARG A 47 -3.78 -15.62 -22.54
N THR A 48 -4.58 -15.46 -21.49
CA THR A 48 -5.15 -14.19 -21.01
C THR A 48 -5.06 -14.11 -19.48
N ARG A 49 -5.50 -12.99 -18.88
CA ARG A 49 -5.53 -12.82 -17.41
C ARG A 49 -6.41 -13.83 -16.65
N TYR A 50 -7.27 -14.56 -17.35
CA TYR A 50 -8.17 -15.56 -16.76
C TYR A 50 -7.55 -16.95 -16.66
N HIS A 51 -6.33 -17.12 -17.20
CA HIS A 51 -5.59 -18.37 -17.15
C HIS A 51 -4.59 -18.38 -15.99
N LEU A 52 -4.33 -19.58 -15.47
CA LEU A 52 -3.22 -19.81 -14.55
C LEU A 52 -1.87 -19.68 -15.29
N PRO A 53 -0.83 -19.15 -14.62
CA PRO A 53 0.54 -19.27 -15.11
C PRO A 53 1.01 -20.71 -15.02
N GLU A 54 1.84 -21.15 -15.97
CA GLU A 54 2.41 -22.52 -15.99
C GLU A 54 3.41 -22.75 -14.85
N SER A 55 4.16 -21.70 -14.48
CA SER A 55 5.15 -21.74 -13.42
C SER A 55 5.29 -20.39 -12.72
N LEU A 56 5.96 -20.40 -11.57
CA LEU A 56 6.41 -19.21 -10.85
C LEU A 56 7.86 -19.41 -10.38
N GLU A 57 8.76 -18.61 -10.94
CA GLU A 57 10.12 -18.43 -10.45
C GLU A 57 10.25 -17.04 -9.84
N SER A 58 10.19 -16.94 -8.52
CA SER A 58 10.22 -15.65 -7.82
C SER A 58 10.74 -15.78 -6.41
N ALA A 59 11.56 -14.81 -6.01
CA ALA A 59 12.04 -14.65 -4.64
C ALA A 59 11.04 -13.93 -3.73
N SER A 60 9.93 -13.42 -4.29
CA SER A 60 8.84 -12.81 -3.53
C SER A 60 8.32 -13.77 -2.46
N PRO A 61 8.05 -13.30 -1.22
CA PRO A 61 7.40 -14.11 -0.19
C PRO A 61 5.93 -14.42 -0.52
N VAL A 62 5.38 -13.78 -1.56
CA VAL A 62 4.02 -13.99 -2.05
C VAL A 62 4.06 -14.77 -3.36
N GLY A 63 3.22 -15.81 -3.43
CA GLY A 63 2.86 -16.53 -4.65
C GLY A 63 1.39 -16.31 -5.01
N TYR A 64 0.88 -17.07 -5.96
CA TYR A 64 -0.54 -17.05 -6.32
C TYR A 64 -1.36 -17.77 -5.23
N ARG A 65 -2.18 -17.00 -4.52
CA ARG A 65 -2.93 -17.48 -3.35
C ARG A 65 -4.45 -17.49 -3.57
N THR A 66 -5.09 -18.48 -2.98
CA THR A 66 -6.52 -18.44 -2.67
C THR A 66 -6.74 -17.59 -1.41
N ARG A 67 -7.92 -17.00 -1.29
CA ARG A 67 -8.27 -16.24 -0.08
C ARG A 67 -8.54 -17.21 1.06
N VAL A 68 -8.00 -16.88 2.24
CA VAL A 68 -8.31 -17.63 3.46
C VAL A 68 -9.70 -17.20 3.92
N SER A 69 -10.62 -18.16 4.05
CA SER A 69 -11.92 -17.93 4.68
C SER A 69 -11.72 -17.85 6.19
N LEU A 70 -11.79 -16.63 6.74
CA LEU A 70 -11.61 -16.38 8.17
C LEU A 70 -12.89 -16.73 8.93
N SER A 71 -12.74 -17.23 10.15
CA SER A 71 -13.86 -17.30 11.11
C SER A 71 -14.21 -15.90 11.63
N ARG A 72 -15.40 -15.75 12.24
CA ARG A 72 -15.78 -14.49 12.90
C ARG A 72 -14.82 -14.08 14.00
N GLU A 73 -14.28 -15.03 14.74
CA GLU A 73 -13.32 -14.80 15.81
C GLU A 73 -11.97 -14.33 15.26
N GLU A 74 -11.48 -14.97 14.20
CA GLU A 74 -10.26 -14.56 13.50
C GLU A 74 -10.40 -13.14 12.92
N ALA A 75 -11.54 -12.87 12.28
CA ALA A 75 -11.87 -11.55 11.75
C ALA A 75 -11.98 -10.49 12.86
N GLY A 76 -12.64 -10.82 13.98
CA GLY A 76 -12.74 -9.96 15.16
C GLY A 76 -11.38 -9.63 15.75
N THR A 77 -10.49 -10.62 15.85
CA THR A 77 -9.10 -10.44 16.28
C THR A 77 -8.39 -9.45 15.37
N LEU A 78 -8.44 -9.64 14.05
CA LEU A 78 -7.81 -8.75 13.07
C LEU A 78 -8.38 -7.32 13.12
N LEU A 79 -9.71 -7.16 13.26
CA LEU A 79 -10.34 -5.85 13.40
C LEU A 79 -9.94 -5.14 14.70
N SER A 80 -9.75 -5.88 15.79
CA SER A 80 -9.29 -5.31 17.06
C SER A 80 -7.91 -4.64 16.91
N LEU A 81 -7.04 -5.20 16.06
CA LEU A 81 -5.70 -4.65 15.79
C LEU A 81 -5.76 -3.24 15.18
N LEU A 82 -6.83 -2.91 14.44
CA LEU A 82 -6.99 -1.62 13.76
C LEU A 82 -7.36 -0.46 14.70
N SER A 83 -7.70 -0.77 15.95
CA SER A 83 -8.09 0.21 16.97
C SER A 83 -7.13 0.25 18.15
N ARG A 84 -5.97 -0.41 18.06
CA ARG A 84 -5.02 -0.48 19.17
C ARG A 84 -4.36 0.88 19.46
N PRO A 85 -4.07 1.16 20.75
CA PRO A 85 -3.23 2.28 21.12
C PRO A 85 -1.77 2.02 20.74
N ARG A 86 -0.94 3.06 20.83
CA ARG A 86 0.53 2.94 20.74
C ARG A 86 1.03 2.08 21.91
N PRO A 87 2.12 1.32 21.76
CA PRO A 87 2.76 0.67 22.91
C PRO A 87 3.14 1.72 23.96
N SER A 88 2.90 1.43 25.24
CA SER A 88 3.26 2.36 26.32
C SER A 88 4.77 2.35 26.61
N ARG A 89 5.37 1.17 26.50
CA ARG A 89 6.80 0.90 26.68
C ARG A 89 7.14 -0.46 26.05
N PHE A 90 8.42 -0.67 25.79
CA PHE A 90 8.94 -2.01 25.53
C PHE A 90 9.50 -2.63 26.81
N VAL A 91 9.42 -3.95 26.90
CA VAL A 91 9.93 -4.75 28.03
C VAL A 91 10.91 -5.81 27.51
N PRO A 92 11.75 -6.39 28.39
CA PRO A 92 12.59 -7.53 28.05
C PRO A 92 11.80 -8.69 27.42
N GLY A 93 12.42 -9.37 26.46
CA GLY A 93 11.86 -10.58 25.85
C GLY A 93 12.86 -11.30 24.94
N PRO A 94 12.47 -12.46 24.37
CA PRO A 94 13.36 -13.25 23.54
C PRO A 94 13.78 -12.49 22.27
N ALA A 95 15.00 -12.77 21.80
CA ALA A 95 15.47 -12.25 20.51
C ALA A 95 14.58 -12.78 19.37
N PRO A 96 14.20 -11.95 18.39
CA PRO A 96 13.41 -12.40 17.26
C PRO A 96 14.19 -13.42 16.43
N THR A 97 13.49 -14.44 15.97
CA THR A 97 14.00 -15.41 14.99
C THR A 97 14.04 -14.79 13.60
N GLU A 98 14.83 -15.38 12.69
CA GLU A 98 14.86 -14.94 11.29
C GLU A 98 13.48 -15.08 10.63
N ARG A 99 12.77 -16.18 10.91
CA ARG A 99 11.43 -16.47 10.42
C ARG A 99 10.44 -15.38 10.82
N GLU A 100 10.46 -14.97 12.08
CA GLU A 100 9.60 -13.89 12.56
C GLU A 100 9.88 -12.58 11.84
N LEU A 101 11.16 -12.20 11.66
CA LEU A 101 11.50 -11.00 10.88
C LEU A 101 11.06 -11.14 9.42
N PHE A 102 11.19 -12.33 8.83
CA PHE A 102 10.79 -12.58 7.45
C PHE A 102 9.29 -12.37 7.27
N GLU A 103 8.50 -12.90 8.19
CA GLU A 103 7.05 -12.78 8.20
C GLU A 103 6.59 -11.35 8.46
N GLU A 104 7.28 -10.65 9.36
CA GLU A 104 7.03 -9.23 9.65
C GLU A 104 7.33 -8.34 8.43
N CYS A 105 8.51 -8.48 7.81
CA CYS A 105 8.85 -7.78 6.58
C CYS A 105 7.93 -8.18 5.41
N SER A 106 7.47 -9.44 5.39
CA SER A 106 6.51 -9.94 4.39
C SER A 106 5.18 -9.22 4.48
N LEU A 107 4.63 -9.00 5.68
CA LEU A 107 3.41 -8.23 5.90
C LEU A 107 3.62 -6.70 5.80
N GLY A 108 4.86 -6.25 6.03
CA GLY A 108 5.30 -4.86 5.90
C GLY A 108 5.86 -4.55 4.51
N VAL A 109 7.14 -4.18 4.44
CA VAL A 109 7.77 -3.57 3.26
C VAL A 109 7.68 -4.39 1.97
N LEU A 110 7.54 -5.72 2.04
CA LEU A 110 7.48 -6.60 0.87
C LEU A 110 6.09 -6.71 0.24
N SER A 111 5.02 -6.44 0.99
CA SER A 111 3.65 -6.60 0.49
C SER A 111 2.68 -5.48 0.86
N ALA A 112 3.13 -4.43 1.57
CA ALA A 112 2.34 -3.25 1.95
C ALA A 112 1.56 -2.72 0.73
N ARG A 113 0.31 -3.17 0.68
CA ARG A 113 -0.76 -2.97 -0.29
C ARG A 113 -0.39 -3.09 -1.78
N GLN A 114 -0.79 -4.25 -2.29
CA GLN A 114 -0.46 -4.89 -3.57
C GLN A 114 -0.82 -4.15 -4.88
N SER A 115 -1.45 -2.97 -4.87
CA SER A 115 -1.91 -2.31 -6.12
C SER A 115 -0.87 -1.43 -6.80
N THR A 116 0.17 -1.03 -6.07
CA THR A 116 1.32 -0.26 -6.58
C THR A 116 2.60 -0.86 -5.99
N ASN A 117 3.23 -1.81 -6.70
CA ASN A 117 4.59 -2.20 -6.31
C ASN A 117 5.50 -0.99 -6.52
N PHE A 118 5.85 -0.33 -5.42
CA PHE A 118 6.76 0.79 -5.39
C PHE A 118 8.17 0.27 -5.09
N ARG A 119 9.03 0.09 -6.12
CA ARG A 119 10.45 -0.28 -5.89
C ARG A 119 11.34 0.90 -5.46
N GLY A 120 10.75 2.04 -5.14
CA GLY A 120 11.47 3.20 -4.61
C GLY A 120 11.71 3.14 -3.10
N GLN A 121 11.59 1.97 -2.47
CA GLN A 121 11.82 1.77 -1.04
C GLN A 121 12.81 0.63 -0.78
N ARG A 122 13.49 0.71 0.36
CA ARG A 122 14.25 -0.38 0.98
C ARG A 122 14.26 -0.20 2.49
N GLU A 123 14.55 -1.25 3.21
CA GLU A 123 14.50 -1.32 4.67
C GLU A 123 15.83 -1.82 5.22
N VAL A 124 16.24 -1.21 6.33
CA VAL A 124 17.37 -1.68 7.14
C VAL A 124 16.85 -2.02 8.53
N LEU A 125 17.09 -3.25 8.97
CA LEU A 125 16.79 -3.72 10.32
C LEU A 125 18.01 -3.53 11.21
N LEU A 126 17.83 -2.77 12.28
CA LEU A 126 18.84 -2.51 13.31
C LEU A 126 18.57 -3.40 14.52
N GLY A 127 19.58 -4.13 15.01
CA GLY A 127 19.45 -4.93 16.23
C GLY A 127 19.31 -4.08 17.51
N PRO A 128 19.23 -4.69 18.70
CA PRO A 128 18.97 -3.97 19.95
C PRO A 128 19.93 -2.81 20.23
N LYS A 129 21.25 -3.06 20.13
CA LYS A 129 22.28 -2.03 20.39
C LYS A 129 22.21 -0.85 19.41
N ASP A 130 22.05 -1.14 18.12
CA ASP A 130 21.89 -0.10 17.10
C ASP A 130 20.53 0.62 17.25
N SER A 131 19.52 -0.06 17.80
CA SER A 131 18.21 0.52 18.11
C SER A 131 18.27 1.50 19.28
N GLU A 132 19.08 1.23 20.31
CA GLU A 132 19.36 2.21 21.39
C GLU A 132 19.99 3.49 20.80
N GLN A 133 20.98 3.33 19.90
CA GLN A 133 21.58 4.46 19.19
C GLN A 133 20.55 5.21 18.34
N ALA A 134 19.73 4.48 17.56
CA ALA A 134 18.67 5.07 16.75
C ALA A 134 17.65 5.84 17.61
N ALA A 135 17.28 5.33 18.78
CA ALA A 135 16.39 6.01 19.72
C ALA A 135 16.98 7.35 20.19
N SER A 136 18.26 7.38 20.56
CA SER A 136 18.96 8.63 20.92
C SER A 136 18.94 9.65 19.77
N LEU A 137 19.20 9.19 18.54
CA LEU A 137 19.16 10.04 17.34
C LEU A 137 17.75 10.56 17.04
N LEU A 138 16.72 9.73 17.16
CA LEU A 138 15.32 10.13 16.96
C LEU A 138 14.88 11.24 17.93
N ARG A 139 15.34 11.20 19.19
CA ARG A 139 15.07 12.27 20.16
C ARG A 139 15.70 13.59 19.73
N ARG A 140 16.97 13.55 19.30
CA ARG A 140 17.68 14.75 18.78
C ARG A 140 17.02 15.29 17.52
N ILE A 141 16.55 14.42 16.63
CA ILE A 141 15.80 14.82 15.42
C ILE A 141 14.50 15.57 15.77
N GLY A 142 13.93 15.36 16.96
CA GLY A 142 12.80 16.15 17.48
C GLY A 142 11.43 15.66 17.00
N ARG A 143 11.19 14.34 17.06
CA ARG A 143 9.93 13.73 16.61
C ARG A 143 8.78 14.05 17.58
N ALA A 144 7.82 14.88 17.16
CA ALA A 144 6.71 15.34 18.01
C ALA A 144 5.46 14.45 17.94
N GLU A 145 5.29 13.70 16.85
CA GLU A 145 4.11 12.84 16.61
C GLU A 145 3.98 11.63 17.55
N ALA A 146 5.07 11.25 18.23
CA ALA A 146 5.17 10.00 18.97
C ALA A 146 6.34 10.03 19.96
N THR A 147 6.15 9.41 21.12
CA THR A 147 7.23 9.18 22.08
C THR A 147 8.24 8.17 21.54
N VAL A 148 9.54 8.51 21.62
CA VAL A 148 10.63 7.57 21.36
C VAL A 148 10.81 6.64 22.55
N LEU A 149 10.55 5.36 22.34
CA LEU A 149 10.60 4.33 23.38
C LEU A 149 12.01 3.74 23.50
N GLU A 150 12.35 3.30 24.71
CA GLU A 150 13.57 2.52 24.98
C GLU A 150 13.30 1.02 24.89
N GLY A 151 14.36 0.22 24.78
CA GLY A 151 14.26 -1.24 24.86
C GLY A 151 13.63 -1.90 23.63
N ALA A 152 13.73 -1.26 22.46
CA ALA A 152 13.30 -1.89 21.22
C ALA A 152 14.14 -3.15 20.94
N ALA A 153 13.48 -4.26 20.64
CA ALA A 153 14.14 -5.49 20.21
C ALA A 153 14.88 -5.27 18.88
N PHE A 154 14.33 -4.42 18.02
CA PHE A 154 14.95 -3.97 16.77
C PHE A 154 14.23 -2.73 16.23
N THR A 155 14.82 -2.08 15.24
CA THR A 155 14.27 -0.90 14.58
C THR A 155 14.29 -1.08 13.07
N HIS A 156 13.14 -0.89 12.43
CA HIS A 156 13.06 -0.73 10.99
C HIS A 156 13.40 0.71 10.62
N VAL A 157 14.33 0.89 9.69
CA VAL A 157 14.57 2.18 9.04
C VAL A 157 14.30 2.04 7.56
N VAL A 158 13.20 2.64 7.11
CA VAL A 158 12.80 2.63 5.69
C VAL A 158 13.41 3.82 4.99
N LEU A 159 14.20 3.52 3.97
CA LEU A 159 14.71 4.47 3.01
C LEU A 159 13.76 4.51 1.81
N ALA A 160 13.38 5.70 1.36
CA ALA A 160 12.63 5.86 0.13
C ALA A 160 13.25 6.94 -0.76
N ARG A 161 12.94 6.85 -2.05
CA ARG A 161 13.31 7.84 -3.07
C ARG A 161 12.08 8.25 -3.90
N PRO A 162 12.13 9.36 -4.62
CA PRO A 162 11.04 9.77 -5.52
C PRO A 162 10.62 8.65 -6.50
N TYR A 163 9.33 8.55 -6.79
CA TYR A 163 8.81 7.55 -7.72
C TYR A 163 9.17 7.93 -9.16
N ARG A 164 9.91 7.04 -9.84
CA ARG A 164 10.34 7.24 -11.23
C ARG A 164 10.06 5.98 -12.04
N THR A 165 9.12 6.09 -12.97
CA THR A 165 8.75 5.07 -13.95
C THR A 165 8.78 5.63 -15.37
N PRO A 166 8.74 4.78 -16.42
CA PRO A 166 8.54 5.25 -17.79
C PRO A 166 7.35 6.19 -17.95
N PHE A 167 6.27 6.00 -17.17
CA PHE A 167 5.14 6.92 -17.13
C PHE A 167 5.49 8.28 -16.54
N THR A 168 6.20 8.34 -15.41
CA THR A 168 6.66 9.63 -14.88
C THR A 168 7.63 10.32 -15.84
N PHE A 169 8.36 9.57 -16.67
CA PHE A 169 9.20 10.14 -17.71
C PHE A 169 8.37 10.71 -18.87
N LEU A 170 7.30 10.01 -19.29
CA LEU A 170 6.32 10.52 -20.27
C LEU A 170 5.77 11.89 -19.88
N LEU A 171 5.50 12.14 -18.59
CA LEU A 171 4.99 13.43 -18.11
C LEU A 171 5.91 14.61 -18.40
N THR A 172 7.22 14.36 -18.58
CA THR A 172 8.20 15.40 -18.99
C THR A 172 7.84 16.01 -20.34
N PHE A 173 7.11 15.28 -21.19
CA PHE A 173 6.73 15.68 -22.54
C PHE A 173 5.30 16.23 -22.63
N VAL A 174 4.53 16.21 -21.54
CA VAL A 174 3.13 16.68 -21.54
C VAL A 174 3.06 18.17 -21.22
N GLY A 175 2.13 18.86 -21.87
CA GLY A 175 1.77 20.26 -21.59
C GLY A 175 2.65 21.32 -22.26
N HIS A 176 3.56 20.91 -23.15
CA HIS A 176 4.44 21.86 -23.85
C HIS A 176 3.77 22.46 -25.08
N LYS A 177 4.04 23.75 -25.34
CA LYS A 177 3.62 24.40 -26.59
C LYS A 177 4.57 23.99 -27.73
N PRO A 178 4.08 23.87 -28.98
CA PRO A 178 4.93 23.68 -30.15
C PRO A 178 6.08 24.71 -30.17
N LEU A 179 7.25 24.30 -30.69
CA LEU A 179 8.51 25.08 -30.76
C LEU A 179 9.22 25.33 -29.41
N THR A 180 8.50 25.76 -28.36
CA THR A 180 9.12 25.97 -27.02
C THR A 180 9.58 24.69 -26.34
N SER A 181 9.00 23.54 -26.75
CA SER A 181 9.33 22.21 -26.22
C SER A 181 10.82 21.85 -26.28
N LEU A 182 11.59 22.42 -27.22
CA LEU A 182 13.03 22.16 -27.38
C LEU A 182 13.87 22.68 -26.20
N LEU A 183 13.37 23.70 -25.47
CA LEU A 183 14.04 24.26 -24.30
C LEU A 183 13.44 23.75 -22.99
N THR A 184 12.10 23.67 -22.94
CA THR A 184 11.38 23.35 -21.71
C THR A 184 11.45 21.86 -21.34
N VAL A 185 11.56 20.96 -22.32
CA VAL A 185 11.72 19.50 -22.06
C VAL A 185 13.09 19.20 -21.44
N PRO A 186 14.24 19.65 -22.00
CA PRO A 186 15.54 19.47 -21.34
C PRO A 186 15.61 20.08 -19.94
N LEU A 187 15.02 21.26 -19.73
CA LEU A 187 14.99 21.92 -18.42
C LEU A 187 14.24 21.08 -17.37
N ARG A 188 13.06 20.55 -17.71
CA ARG A 188 12.30 19.66 -16.81
C ARG A 188 13.02 18.33 -16.59
N ALA A 189 13.63 17.76 -17.63
CA ALA A 189 14.44 16.54 -17.49
C ALA A 189 15.63 16.76 -16.54
N TRP A 190 16.31 17.90 -16.66
CA TRP A 190 17.40 18.30 -15.77
C TRP A 190 16.90 18.51 -14.33
N ALA A 191 15.81 19.25 -14.14
CA ALA A 191 15.21 19.45 -12.81
C ALA A 191 14.79 18.12 -12.16
N LYS A 192 14.23 17.18 -12.94
CA LYS A 192 13.89 15.84 -12.46
C LYS A 192 15.14 15.03 -12.08
N ARG A 193 16.20 15.10 -12.88
CA ARG A 193 17.43 14.33 -12.68
C ARG A 193 18.24 14.78 -11.47
N PHE A 194 18.29 16.09 -11.22
CA PHE A 194 19.19 16.68 -10.23
C PHE A 194 18.48 17.28 -9.01
N ARG A 195 17.25 17.78 -9.18
CA ARG A 195 16.44 18.35 -8.10
C ARG A 195 15.28 17.46 -7.67
N HIS A 196 15.12 16.30 -8.33
CA HIS A 196 14.04 15.37 -8.05
C HIS A 196 12.64 15.99 -8.17
N ALA A 197 12.49 17.01 -9.03
CA ALA A 197 11.21 17.67 -9.25
C ALA A 197 10.15 16.70 -9.83
N ASP A 198 8.91 16.87 -9.41
CA ASP A 198 7.76 16.14 -9.96
C ASP A 198 7.00 17.02 -10.95
N ASP A 199 6.51 16.39 -12.01
CA ASP A 199 5.80 17.09 -13.09
C ASP A 199 4.35 17.40 -12.74
N ILE A 200 3.76 16.56 -11.89
CA ILE A 200 2.42 16.74 -11.34
C ILE A 200 2.50 16.45 -9.83
N PRO A 201 1.83 17.23 -8.97
CA PRO A 201 1.88 17.06 -7.52
C PRO A 201 1.56 15.63 -7.06
N THR A 202 0.57 14.98 -7.69
CA THR A 202 0.13 13.62 -7.32
C THR A 202 1.22 12.57 -7.42
N VAL A 203 2.18 12.69 -8.36
CA VAL A 203 3.34 11.76 -8.42
C VAL A 203 4.22 11.86 -7.18
N GLY A 204 4.42 13.06 -6.65
CA GLY A 204 5.12 13.26 -5.38
C GLY A 204 4.34 12.68 -4.21
N TYR A 205 3.02 12.85 -4.22
CA TYR A 205 2.12 12.32 -3.19
C TYR A 205 2.02 10.78 -3.19
N LEU A 206 2.21 10.09 -4.32
CA LEU A 206 2.20 8.62 -4.36
C LEU A 206 3.18 7.99 -3.37
N LYS A 207 4.40 8.52 -3.29
CA LYS A 207 5.42 8.06 -2.34
C LYS A 207 4.93 8.28 -0.90
N GLU A 208 4.34 9.44 -0.62
CA GLU A 208 3.84 9.76 0.72
C GLU A 208 2.63 8.89 1.12
N LEU A 209 1.68 8.68 0.20
CA LEU A 209 0.55 7.77 0.37
C LEU A 209 1.03 6.35 0.66
N HIS A 210 2.01 5.87 -0.09
CA HIS A 210 2.61 4.55 0.09
C HIS A 210 3.29 4.39 1.46
N LEU A 211 4.02 5.42 1.93
CA LEU A 211 4.62 5.40 3.28
C LEU A 211 3.55 5.34 4.38
N GLY A 212 2.41 6.00 4.19
CA GLY A 212 1.23 5.88 5.04
C GLY A 212 0.68 4.45 5.12
N VAL A 213 0.49 3.85 3.95
CA VAL A 213 0.05 2.46 3.82
C VAL A 213 1.02 1.50 4.50
N LEU A 214 2.33 1.69 4.30
CA LEU A 214 3.38 0.88 4.92
C LEU A 214 3.38 1.02 6.44
N ALA A 215 3.27 2.24 6.96
CA ALA A 215 3.21 2.49 8.40
C ALA A 215 2.03 1.77 9.07
N ASP A 216 0.85 1.84 8.45
CA ASP A 216 -0.33 1.12 8.91
C ASP A 216 -0.15 -0.42 8.87
N ALA A 217 0.56 -0.93 7.86
CA ALA A 217 0.88 -2.35 7.75
C ALA A 217 1.88 -2.81 8.82
N MET A 218 2.94 -2.02 9.07
CA MET A 218 3.99 -2.35 10.05
C MET A 218 3.46 -2.46 11.49
N GLU A 219 2.49 -1.62 11.88
CA GLU A 219 1.85 -1.74 13.21
C GLU A 219 1.25 -3.13 13.43
N ARG A 220 0.61 -3.70 12.41
CA ARG A 220 0.00 -5.04 12.49
C ARG A 220 1.00 -6.17 12.26
N ALA A 221 1.97 -5.95 11.39
CA ALA A 221 2.97 -6.96 11.02
C ALA A 221 3.73 -7.44 12.26
N ALA A 222 4.19 -6.52 13.11
CA ALA A 222 4.87 -6.85 14.35
C ALA A 222 4.03 -7.71 15.29
N VAL A 223 2.72 -7.43 15.38
CA VAL A 223 1.79 -8.20 16.23
C VAL A 223 1.56 -9.60 15.66
N ILE A 224 1.27 -9.71 14.36
CA ILE A 224 0.95 -11.00 13.73
C ILE A 224 2.19 -11.91 13.67
N ALA A 225 3.34 -11.38 13.26
CA ALA A 225 4.57 -12.16 13.16
C ALA A 225 5.06 -12.67 14.53
N SER A 226 4.70 -11.97 15.62
CA SER A 226 5.08 -12.32 16.99
C SER A 226 3.98 -13.05 17.79
N ALA A 227 2.87 -13.41 17.14
CA ALA A 227 1.67 -13.94 17.79
C ALA A 227 1.22 -13.10 19.01
N GLY A 228 1.22 -11.78 18.87
CA GLY A 228 0.69 -10.85 19.85
C GLY A 228 1.65 -10.36 20.92
N THR A 229 2.90 -10.85 20.95
CA THR A 229 3.88 -10.54 22.00
C THR A 229 4.63 -9.22 21.79
N ARG A 230 4.75 -8.77 20.53
CA ARG A 230 5.42 -7.52 20.15
C ARG A 230 4.45 -6.50 19.57
N ALA A 231 4.85 -5.23 19.62
CA ALA A 231 4.16 -4.11 18.96
C ALA A 231 5.17 -3.13 18.35
N ALA A 232 4.71 -2.32 17.39
CA ALA A 232 5.53 -1.31 16.73
C ALA A 232 5.13 0.11 17.14
N GLN A 233 6.13 0.95 17.40
CA GLN A 233 6.01 2.39 17.51
C GLN A 233 6.53 3.03 16.22
N VAL A 234 5.60 3.44 15.34
CA VAL A 234 5.90 3.97 14.00
C VAL A 234 5.91 5.51 13.99
N PHE A 235 6.94 6.07 13.37
CA PHE A 235 7.14 7.51 13.16
C PHE A 235 6.85 7.87 11.71
N LEU A 236 5.71 8.52 11.45
CA LEU A 236 5.19 8.80 10.12
C LEU A 236 5.58 10.19 9.58
N GLU A 237 5.84 11.18 10.43
CA GLU A 237 6.14 12.55 10.04
C GLU A 237 7.35 12.58 9.08
N PRO A 238 7.36 13.42 8.04
CA PRO A 238 8.54 13.55 7.18
C PRO A 238 9.82 13.88 7.96
N PHE A 239 10.96 13.36 7.51
CA PHE A 239 12.29 13.66 8.08
C PHE A 239 12.97 14.86 7.39
N ASP A 240 12.20 15.69 6.67
CA ASP A 240 12.72 16.78 5.84
C ASP A 240 13.08 18.04 6.64
N LYS A 241 12.51 18.21 7.84
CA LYS A 241 12.75 19.35 8.74
C LYS A 241 13.15 18.88 10.15
N PRO A 242 14.31 18.21 10.31
CA PRO A 242 14.77 17.78 11.62
C PRO A 242 15.16 18.99 12.49
N VAL A 243 14.97 18.88 13.82
CA VAL A 243 15.51 19.84 14.78
C VAL A 243 17.04 19.79 14.78
N ASP A 244 17.61 18.58 14.77
CA ASP A 244 19.04 18.32 14.63
C ASP A 244 19.33 17.61 13.29
N ALA A 245 19.83 18.36 12.31
CA ALA A 245 20.21 17.82 11.01
C ALA A 245 21.42 16.88 11.07
N ALA A 246 22.33 17.06 12.03
CA ALA A 246 23.48 16.17 12.21
C ALA A 246 23.04 14.80 12.72
N ALA A 247 22.09 14.77 13.66
CA ALA A 247 21.49 13.51 14.13
C ALA A 247 20.83 12.71 12.99
N LEU A 248 20.16 13.38 12.04
CA LEU A 248 19.64 12.72 10.85
C LEU A 248 20.76 12.15 9.97
N ARG A 249 21.87 12.87 9.80
CA ARG A 249 23.04 12.37 9.05
C ARG A 249 23.70 11.17 9.73
N GLU A 250 23.76 11.17 11.06
CA GLU A 250 24.24 10.03 11.84
C GLU A 250 23.31 8.81 11.68
N LEU A 251 21.99 9.01 11.68
CA LEU A 251 21.02 7.94 11.43
C LEU A 251 21.15 7.37 10.00
N GLU A 252 21.31 8.25 9.01
CA GLU A 252 21.60 7.85 7.62
C GLU A 252 22.88 7.01 7.52
N ALA A 253 23.95 7.42 8.22
CA ALA A 253 25.20 6.68 8.25
C ALA A 253 25.05 5.31 8.95
N LEU A 254 24.28 5.24 10.04
CA LEU A 254 24.00 4.00 10.77
C LEU A 254 23.37 2.92 9.88
N VAL A 255 22.51 3.33 8.95
CA VAL A 255 21.84 2.45 7.98
C VAL A 255 22.61 2.30 6.66
N GLY A 256 23.85 2.78 6.61
CA GLY A 256 24.74 2.63 5.45
C GLY A 256 24.34 3.47 4.23
N LEU A 257 23.57 4.56 4.41
CA LEU A 257 23.21 5.43 3.30
C LEU A 257 24.43 6.21 2.80
N THR A 258 24.84 5.93 1.55
CA THR A 258 26.03 6.57 0.97
C THR A 258 25.73 7.96 0.39
N PRO A 259 26.74 8.83 0.23
CA PRO A 259 26.57 10.11 -0.47
C PRO A 259 26.02 9.96 -1.90
N ALA A 260 26.44 8.92 -2.63
CA ALA A 260 25.97 8.65 -3.99
C ALA A 260 24.47 8.29 -4.01
N GLU A 261 24.01 7.46 -3.07
CA GLU A 261 22.59 7.13 -2.94
C GLU A 261 21.77 8.34 -2.50
N ARG A 262 22.30 9.17 -1.61
CA ARG A 262 21.69 10.44 -1.24
C ARG A 262 21.58 11.37 -2.46
N ALA A 263 22.61 11.46 -3.31
CA ALA A 263 22.52 12.21 -4.56
C ALA A 263 21.44 11.63 -5.51
N ALA A 264 21.28 10.30 -5.52
CA ALA A 264 20.22 9.60 -6.24
C ALA A 264 18.81 9.75 -5.62
N GLY A 265 18.67 10.46 -4.50
CA GLY A 265 17.39 10.83 -3.89
C GLY A 265 16.92 9.92 -2.74
N TRP A 266 17.71 8.93 -2.33
CA TRP A 266 17.38 8.08 -1.18
C TRP A 266 17.47 8.86 0.14
N ARG A 267 16.44 8.76 0.98
CA ARG A 267 16.37 9.40 2.31
C ARG A 267 15.68 8.48 3.32
N VAL A 268 16.05 8.61 4.59
CA VAL A 268 15.22 8.07 5.69
C VAL A 268 13.83 8.69 5.58
N SER A 269 12.83 7.82 5.51
CA SER A 269 11.45 8.21 5.19
C SER A 269 10.45 7.70 6.21
N LEU A 270 10.70 6.58 6.85
CA LEU A 270 9.89 6.02 7.93
C LEU A 270 10.80 5.28 8.91
N VAL A 271 10.49 5.34 10.20
CA VAL A 271 11.17 4.55 11.23
C VAL A 271 10.12 3.87 12.09
N ALA A 272 10.34 2.61 12.45
CA ALA A 272 9.49 1.88 13.38
C ALA A 272 10.36 1.15 14.42
N GLN A 273 10.18 1.49 15.70
CA GLN A 273 10.77 0.74 16.80
C GLN A 273 9.84 -0.43 17.14
N VAL A 274 10.37 -1.64 17.24
CA VAL A 274 9.58 -2.84 17.57
C VAL A 274 10.16 -3.50 18.81
N GLY A 275 9.29 -3.85 19.76
CA GLY A 275 9.69 -4.48 21.01
C GLY A 275 8.57 -5.30 21.64
N HIS A 276 8.94 -6.10 22.64
CA HIS A 276 7.98 -6.85 23.44
C HIS A 276 7.18 -5.88 24.31
N VAL A 277 5.91 -6.17 24.51
CA VAL A 277 5.02 -5.32 25.32
C VAL A 277 4.65 -5.99 26.65
N PRO A 278 4.28 -5.20 27.69
CA PRO A 278 3.76 -5.74 28.94
C PRO A 278 2.60 -6.71 28.72
N GLU A 279 2.40 -7.66 29.63
CA GLU A 279 1.37 -8.70 29.49
C GLU A 279 -0.04 -8.13 29.24
N GLY A 280 -0.43 -7.07 29.96
CA GLY A 280 -1.71 -6.39 29.77
C GLY A 280 -1.87 -5.65 28.43
N GLU A 281 -0.79 -5.46 27.67
CA GLU A 281 -0.81 -4.91 26.31
C GLU A 281 -0.63 -5.99 25.23
N ARG A 282 -0.40 -7.25 25.59
CA ARG A 282 -0.30 -8.33 24.60
C ARG A 282 -1.65 -8.59 23.95
N VAL A 283 -1.65 -9.02 22.71
CA VAL A 283 -2.87 -9.53 22.06
C VAL A 283 -2.91 -11.04 22.30
N PRO A 284 -3.95 -11.56 22.97
CA PRO A 284 -4.13 -12.99 23.08
C PRO A 284 -4.37 -13.55 21.68
N MET A 285 -3.40 -14.27 21.15
CA MET A 285 -3.44 -14.82 19.79
C MET A 285 -2.68 -16.12 19.76
N GLU A 286 -3.37 -17.21 19.42
CA GLU A 286 -2.69 -18.47 19.17
C GLU A 286 -1.81 -18.36 17.93
N ARG A 287 -0.71 -19.12 17.91
CA ARG A 287 0.18 -19.15 16.75
C ARG A 287 -0.57 -19.54 15.48
N ALA A 288 -1.45 -20.54 15.54
CA ALA A 288 -2.25 -20.99 14.39
C ALA A 288 -3.12 -19.86 13.81
N THR A 289 -3.80 -19.08 14.67
CA THR A 289 -4.54 -17.88 14.27
C THR A 289 -3.61 -16.87 13.60
N ALA A 290 -2.46 -16.58 14.20
CA ALA A 290 -1.48 -15.66 13.63
C ALA A 290 -1.03 -16.09 12.20
N ARG A 291 -0.80 -17.40 12.00
CA ARG A 291 -0.48 -17.96 10.67
C ARG A 291 -1.59 -17.67 9.66
N ARG A 292 -2.83 -17.97 10.03
CA ARG A 292 -4.01 -17.79 9.16
C ARG A 292 -4.27 -16.32 8.84
N LEU A 293 -4.14 -15.42 9.82
CA LEU A 293 -4.24 -13.98 9.60
C LEU A 293 -3.14 -13.46 8.67
N GLY A 294 -1.90 -13.88 8.86
CA GLY A 294 -0.79 -13.53 7.98
C GLY A 294 -1.01 -13.99 6.53
N ALA A 295 -1.41 -15.25 6.34
CA ALA A 295 -1.75 -15.80 5.03
C ALA A 295 -2.95 -15.09 4.37
N ALA A 296 -3.97 -14.71 5.16
CA ALA A 296 -5.11 -13.95 4.68
C ALA A 296 -4.67 -12.58 4.14
N LEU A 297 -3.88 -11.82 4.90
CA LEU A 297 -3.36 -10.51 4.48
C LEU A 297 -2.50 -10.61 3.21
N LEU A 298 -1.66 -11.63 3.08
CA LEU A 298 -0.85 -11.86 1.87
C LEU A 298 -1.68 -12.29 0.66
N SER A 299 -2.90 -12.80 0.86
CA SER A 299 -3.83 -13.17 -0.23
C SER A 299 -4.69 -12.00 -0.73
N LEU A 300 -4.69 -10.85 -0.04
CA LEU A 300 -5.50 -9.70 -0.41
C LEU A 300 -4.97 -8.98 -1.64
N ARG A 301 -5.68 -9.09 -2.75
CA ARG A 301 -5.39 -8.40 -4.02
C ARG A 301 -6.33 -7.23 -4.28
N SER A 302 -5.87 -6.31 -5.11
CA SER A 302 -6.68 -5.18 -5.58
C SER A 302 -7.82 -5.66 -6.48
N GLU A 303 -9.07 -5.44 -6.06
CA GLU A 303 -10.26 -5.92 -6.77
C GLU A 303 -10.69 -4.95 -7.87
N ARG A 304 -10.19 -5.13 -9.11
CA ARG A 304 -10.43 -4.20 -10.23
C ARG A 304 -11.70 -4.52 -11.02
N ILE A 305 -11.99 -5.80 -11.23
CA ILE A 305 -13.14 -6.23 -12.02
C ILE A 305 -14.41 -6.31 -11.17
N GLN A 306 -15.48 -5.69 -11.64
CA GLN A 306 -16.86 -5.91 -11.22
C GLN A 306 -17.58 -6.70 -12.34
N PRO A 307 -18.02 -7.94 -12.07
CA PRO A 307 -18.72 -8.76 -13.05
C PRO A 307 -19.91 -8.01 -13.68
N GLY A 308 -20.05 -8.14 -15.01
CA GLY A 308 -21.08 -7.48 -15.82
C GLY A 308 -21.01 -5.95 -15.89
N VAL A 309 -19.96 -5.31 -15.37
CA VAL A 309 -19.79 -3.84 -15.42
C VAL A 309 -18.58 -3.43 -16.25
N ASN A 310 -17.42 -4.03 -15.99
CA ASN A 310 -16.17 -3.74 -16.71
C ASN A 310 -15.46 -5.02 -17.16
N ALA A 311 -16.24 -6.08 -17.43
CA ALA A 311 -15.74 -7.29 -18.07
C ALA A 311 -15.34 -7.01 -19.52
N GLU A 312 -14.29 -7.67 -19.97
CA GLU A 312 -13.85 -7.60 -21.37
C GLU A 312 -14.65 -8.60 -22.21
N PRO A 313 -14.82 -8.39 -23.53
CA PRO A 313 -15.54 -9.34 -24.39
C PRO A 313 -14.98 -10.77 -24.34
N SER A 314 -13.68 -10.92 -24.09
CA SER A 314 -13.00 -12.22 -23.96
C SER A 314 -13.07 -12.83 -22.55
N ALA A 315 -13.78 -12.21 -21.61
CA ALA A 315 -13.91 -12.72 -20.26
C ALA A 315 -14.78 -13.98 -20.22
N PRO A 316 -14.49 -14.96 -19.34
CA PRO A 316 -15.36 -16.10 -19.11
C PRO A 316 -16.77 -15.69 -18.68
N ALA A 317 -17.76 -16.55 -18.92
CA ALA A 317 -19.18 -16.28 -18.62
C ALA A 317 -19.41 -15.78 -17.17
N ALA A 318 -18.69 -16.35 -16.21
CA ALA A 318 -18.69 -15.95 -14.79
C ALA A 318 -18.44 -14.45 -14.55
N TYR A 319 -17.70 -13.78 -15.44
CA TYR A 319 -17.41 -12.35 -15.35
C TYR A 319 -18.35 -11.49 -16.17
N GLN A 320 -19.10 -12.07 -17.12
CA GLN A 320 -19.97 -11.32 -18.05
C GLN A 320 -21.28 -10.88 -17.40
N ALA A 321 -21.82 -11.70 -16.48
CA ALA A 321 -23.08 -11.38 -15.81
C ALA A 321 -22.86 -10.51 -14.57
N ARG A 322 -23.76 -9.56 -14.35
CA ARG A 322 -23.79 -8.76 -13.14
C ARG A 322 -24.40 -9.55 -12.00
N GLN A 323 -23.75 -9.55 -10.84
CA GLN A 323 -24.29 -10.16 -9.63
C GLN A 323 -25.15 -9.16 -8.83
N PRO A 324 -26.33 -9.58 -8.32
CA PRO A 324 -27.23 -8.74 -7.54
C PRO A 324 -26.76 -8.64 -6.07
N LEU A 325 -25.53 -8.16 -5.86
CA LEU A 325 -24.95 -7.94 -4.54
C LEU A 325 -24.67 -6.45 -4.31
N ASP A 326 -24.94 -5.99 -3.09
CA ASP A 326 -24.63 -4.63 -2.64
C ASP A 326 -23.70 -4.66 -1.41
N VAL A 327 -23.05 -3.53 -1.19
CA VAL A 327 -22.21 -3.25 -0.04
C VAL A 327 -23.11 -2.66 1.06
N PRO A 328 -23.19 -3.25 2.27
CA PRO A 328 -24.00 -2.69 3.35
C PRO A 328 -23.57 -1.26 3.76
N ASP A 329 -24.50 -0.45 4.27
CA ASP A 329 -24.18 0.90 4.80
C ASP A 329 -23.34 0.84 6.06
N GLU A 330 -23.63 -0.11 6.93
CA GLU A 330 -22.88 -0.34 8.17
C GLU A 330 -21.42 -0.67 7.86
N LEU A 331 -21.14 -1.37 6.75
CA LEU A 331 -19.76 -1.67 6.34
C LEU A 331 -19.02 -0.40 5.93
N THR A 332 -19.69 0.49 5.20
CA THR A 332 -19.18 1.82 4.86
C THR A 332 -18.86 2.62 6.14
N GLU A 333 -19.74 2.58 7.12
CA GLU A 333 -19.53 3.28 8.40
C GLU A 333 -18.32 2.73 9.17
N GLN A 334 -18.15 1.41 9.23
CA GLN A 334 -16.99 0.79 9.87
C GLN A 334 -15.69 1.09 9.12
N ALA A 335 -15.71 1.05 7.79
CA ALA A 335 -14.57 1.43 6.96
C ALA A 335 -14.17 2.90 7.18
N GLY A 336 -15.15 3.82 7.19
CA GLY A 336 -14.93 5.23 7.51
C GLY A 336 -14.43 5.43 8.94
N ARG A 337 -15.00 4.71 9.91
CA ARG A 337 -14.56 4.73 11.31
C ARG A 337 -13.09 4.35 11.43
N ALA A 338 -12.67 3.29 10.74
CA ALA A 338 -11.31 2.80 10.73
C ALA A 338 -10.35 3.75 10.02
N ALA A 339 -10.79 4.37 8.91
CA ALA A 339 -10.03 5.42 8.23
C ALA A 339 -9.76 6.61 9.16
N TYR A 340 -10.78 7.10 9.87
CA TYR A 340 -10.62 8.16 10.87
C TYR A 340 -9.74 7.74 12.04
N ASN A 341 -9.83 6.49 12.53
CA ASN A 341 -8.93 5.98 13.56
C ASN A 341 -7.47 6.10 13.11
N ALA A 342 -7.14 5.68 11.88
CA ALA A 342 -5.79 5.83 11.34
C ALA A 342 -5.35 7.29 11.19
N PHE A 343 -6.21 8.16 10.63
CA PHE A 343 -5.83 9.56 10.42
C PHE A 343 -5.54 10.27 11.75
N VAL A 344 -6.41 10.08 12.74
CA VAL A 344 -6.22 10.59 14.11
C VAL A 344 -4.96 10.01 14.75
N ARG A 345 -4.79 8.69 14.66
CA ARG A 345 -3.65 7.94 15.20
C ARG A 345 -2.30 8.51 14.74
N PHE A 346 -2.19 8.90 13.47
CA PHE A 346 -0.93 9.37 12.90
C PHE A 346 -0.75 10.89 12.95
N THR A 347 -1.82 11.67 12.90
CA THR A 347 -1.71 13.15 12.92
C THR A 347 -1.78 13.74 14.32
N GLY A 348 -2.37 13.04 15.29
CA GLY A 348 -2.61 13.55 16.63
C GLY A 348 -3.73 14.60 16.71
N VAL A 349 -4.40 14.92 15.60
CA VAL A 349 -5.56 15.84 15.63
C VAL A 349 -6.78 15.16 16.23
N SER A 350 -7.70 15.95 16.78
CA SER A 350 -8.97 15.43 17.29
C SER A 350 -9.78 14.75 16.18
N ARG A 351 -10.67 13.83 16.57
CA ARG A 351 -11.53 13.12 15.60
C ARG A 351 -12.45 14.05 14.82
N GLU A 352 -13.02 15.06 15.48
CA GLU A 352 -13.88 16.04 14.80
C GLU A 352 -13.08 16.84 13.78
N ARG A 353 -11.85 17.26 14.14
CA ARG A 353 -10.96 17.92 13.19
C ARG A 353 -10.57 16.99 12.03
N ALA A 354 -10.37 15.70 12.27
CA ALA A 354 -10.09 14.74 11.21
C ALA A 354 -11.24 14.61 10.20
N LYS A 355 -12.50 14.65 10.66
CA LYS A 355 -13.69 14.66 9.78
C LYS A 355 -13.76 15.91 8.91
N GLU A 356 -13.33 17.05 9.44
CA GLU A 356 -13.25 18.29 8.66
C GLU A 356 -12.14 18.22 7.63
N LEU A 357 -10.96 17.71 8.00
CA LEU A 357 -9.78 17.71 7.12
C LEU A 357 -9.84 16.68 5.99
N MET A 358 -10.41 15.50 6.23
CA MET A 358 -10.56 14.46 5.23
C MET A 358 -11.74 14.75 4.31
N LEU A 359 -11.46 15.05 3.04
CA LEU A 359 -12.48 15.32 2.04
C LEU A 359 -12.82 14.01 1.34
N LEU A 360 -14.02 13.46 1.59
CA LEU A 360 -14.48 12.20 1.04
C LEU A 360 -15.80 12.40 0.30
N GLU A 361 -15.77 12.35 -1.03
CA GLU A 361 -16.96 12.31 -1.87
C GLU A 361 -17.39 10.85 -2.06
N ARG A 362 -18.63 10.50 -1.67
CA ARG A 362 -19.22 9.19 -1.93
C ARG A 362 -20.06 9.24 -3.21
N VAL A 363 -19.80 8.30 -4.11
CA VAL A 363 -20.55 8.09 -5.35
C VAL A 363 -21.20 6.70 -5.30
N ASP A 364 -22.51 6.67 -5.06
CA ASP A 364 -23.31 5.45 -4.96
C ASP A 364 -23.83 5.02 -6.34
N VAL A 365 -23.05 4.19 -7.04
CA VAL A 365 -23.24 3.82 -8.46
C VAL A 365 -24.53 3.04 -8.71
N LEU A 366 -25.19 2.55 -7.66
CA LEU A 366 -26.49 1.89 -7.77
C LEU A 366 -27.64 2.90 -7.96
N THR A 367 -27.45 4.15 -7.56
CA THR A 367 -28.45 5.23 -7.68
C THR A 367 -28.37 5.95 -9.04
N PRO A 368 -29.44 6.60 -9.52
CA PRO A 368 -29.40 7.43 -10.73
C PRO A 368 -28.33 8.53 -10.65
N GLN A 369 -28.30 9.27 -9.54
CA GLN A 369 -27.36 10.37 -9.31
C GLN A 369 -25.91 9.89 -9.30
N GLY A 370 -25.63 8.77 -8.62
CA GLY A 370 -24.27 8.21 -8.61
C GLY A 370 -23.82 7.69 -9.98
N LYS A 371 -24.74 7.17 -10.82
CA LYS A 371 -24.42 6.80 -12.21
C LYS A 371 -24.09 8.03 -13.06
N GLU A 372 -24.85 9.10 -12.91
CA GLU A 372 -24.59 10.38 -13.59
C GLU A 372 -23.23 10.93 -13.20
N ARG A 373 -22.96 11.05 -11.89
CA ARG A 373 -21.66 11.50 -11.38
C ARG A 373 -20.50 10.62 -11.88
N LEU A 374 -20.68 9.30 -11.94
CA LEU A 374 -19.67 8.40 -12.50
C LEU A 374 -19.43 8.64 -14.00
N ARG A 375 -20.47 8.96 -14.78
CA ARG A 375 -20.32 9.30 -16.21
C ARG A 375 -19.54 10.61 -16.37
N GLU A 376 -19.89 11.65 -15.62
CA GLU A 376 -19.17 12.93 -15.62
C GLU A 376 -17.67 12.73 -15.36
N VAL A 377 -17.33 12.02 -14.28
CA VAL A 377 -15.92 11.75 -13.94
C VAL A 377 -15.22 10.98 -15.06
N ARG A 378 -15.89 10.02 -15.70
CA ARG A 378 -15.30 9.26 -16.81
C ARG A 378 -15.09 10.12 -18.05
N GLU A 379 -16.04 10.97 -18.40
CA GLU A 379 -15.98 11.88 -19.53
C GLU A 379 -14.84 12.91 -19.34
N ASP A 380 -14.74 13.51 -18.15
CA ASP A 380 -13.66 14.45 -17.80
C ASP A 380 -12.29 13.79 -17.96
N LEU A 381 -12.14 12.57 -17.44
CA LEU A 381 -10.90 11.82 -17.58
C LEU A 381 -10.61 11.50 -19.05
N GLU A 382 -11.60 11.03 -19.82
CA GLU A 382 -11.43 10.75 -21.24
C GLU A 382 -10.93 11.97 -22.00
N GLN A 383 -11.56 13.13 -21.81
CA GLN A 383 -11.15 14.40 -22.42
C GLN A 383 -9.70 14.77 -22.10
N VAL A 384 -9.24 14.52 -20.87
CA VAL A 384 -7.82 14.73 -20.52
C VAL A 384 -6.92 13.81 -21.36
N THR A 385 -7.27 12.53 -21.51
CA THR A 385 -6.49 11.60 -22.34
C THR A 385 -6.44 12.05 -23.80
N GLU A 386 -7.56 12.54 -24.35
CA GLU A 386 -7.59 13.05 -25.73
C GLU A 386 -6.68 14.26 -25.91
N LYS A 387 -6.70 15.20 -24.95
CA LYS A 387 -5.82 16.38 -24.93
C LYS A 387 -4.33 15.99 -24.84
N ILE A 388 -3.99 14.96 -24.05
CA ILE A 388 -2.62 14.43 -24.00
C ILE A 388 -2.20 13.92 -25.37
N ILE A 389 -3.00 13.02 -25.98
CA ILE A 389 -2.67 12.40 -27.27
C ILE A 389 -2.49 13.47 -28.35
N ALA A 390 -3.38 14.46 -28.40
CA ALA A 390 -3.32 15.54 -29.39
C ALA A 390 -2.11 16.47 -29.25
N ARG A 391 -1.53 16.59 -28.04
CA ARG A 391 -0.45 17.56 -27.72
C ARG A 391 0.91 16.92 -27.42
N LEU A 392 1.05 15.60 -27.61
CA LEU A 392 2.35 14.95 -27.46
C LEU A 392 3.34 15.46 -28.52
N PRO A 393 4.56 15.88 -28.14
CA PRO A 393 5.56 16.33 -29.11
C PRO A 393 5.94 15.21 -30.09
N LEU A 394 5.57 15.38 -31.37
CA LEU A 394 5.78 14.38 -32.43
C LEU A 394 7.25 13.97 -32.56
N TRP A 395 8.19 14.91 -32.44
CA TRP A 395 9.62 14.62 -32.54
C TRP A 395 10.09 13.64 -31.46
N ALA A 396 9.57 13.76 -30.23
CA ALA A 396 9.92 12.90 -29.11
C ALA A 396 9.24 11.52 -29.23
N ASP A 397 8.00 11.48 -29.71
CA ASP A 397 7.28 10.21 -29.89
C ASP A 397 7.85 9.41 -31.08
N LEU A 398 8.25 10.07 -32.18
CA LEU A 398 8.91 9.42 -33.31
C LEU A 398 10.27 8.84 -32.92
N ALA A 399 11.08 9.59 -32.15
CA ALA A 399 12.37 9.10 -31.64
C ALA A 399 12.22 7.86 -30.73
N LEU A 400 11.06 7.69 -30.10
CA LEU A 400 10.72 6.55 -29.25
C LEU A 400 9.85 5.50 -29.96
N GLY A 401 9.75 5.53 -31.29
CA GLY A 401 9.00 4.55 -32.08
C GLY A 401 7.49 4.53 -31.76
N ARG A 402 6.88 5.71 -31.57
CA ARG A 402 5.46 5.89 -31.19
C ARG A 402 5.08 5.24 -29.85
N ALA A 403 6.05 5.03 -28.95
CA ALA A 403 5.79 4.41 -27.66
C ALA A 403 4.91 5.28 -26.75
N LEU A 404 4.98 6.61 -26.84
CA LEU A 404 4.24 7.54 -26.00
C LEU A 404 2.75 7.53 -26.38
N SER A 405 2.44 7.60 -27.69
CA SER A 405 1.06 7.53 -28.18
C SER A 405 0.41 6.17 -27.90
N ARG A 406 1.13 5.07 -28.14
CA ARG A 406 0.62 3.70 -27.87
C ARG A 406 0.31 3.48 -26.38
N ASN A 407 1.17 3.97 -25.48
CA ASN A 407 0.94 3.85 -24.05
C ASN A 407 -0.17 4.79 -23.55
N SER A 408 -0.32 5.98 -24.14
CA SER A 408 -1.40 6.91 -23.81
C SER A 408 -2.78 6.35 -24.19
N ALA A 409 -2.89 5.72 -25.37
CA ALA A 409 -4.13 5.07 -25.81
C ALA A 409 -4.53 3.88 -24.91
N ARG A 410 -3.56 3.13 -24.38
CA ARG A 410 -3.80 2.07 -23.38
C ARG A 410 -4.36 2.64 -22.07
N GLY A 411 -4.06 3.89 -21.74
CA GLY A 411 -4.59 4.61 -20.58
C GLY A 411 -6.11 4.72 -20.55
N ARG A 412 -6.78 4.83 -21.72
CA ARG A 412 -8.26 4.88 -21.81
C ARG A 412 -8.95 3.69 -21.12
N LYS A 413 -8.34 2.50 -21.19
CA LYS A 413 -8.88 1.26 -20.57
C LYS A 413 -8.38 1.03 -19.14
N ALA A 414 -7.24 1.62 -18.76
CA ALA A 414 -6.54 1.29 -17.50
C ALA A 414 -7.22 1.84 -16.23
N PHE A 415 -8.15 2.79 -16.37
CA PHE A 415 -8.75 3.52 -15.24
C PHE A 415 -10.28 3.47 -15.22
N ALA A 416 -10.87 2.39 -15.75
CA ALA A 416 -12.31 2.16 -15.67
C ALA A 416 -12.76 2.10 -14.18
N LEU A 417 -13.33 3.21 -13.70
CA LEU A 417 -13.91 3.32 -12.37
C LEU A 417 -15.10 2.35 -12.26
N ALA A 418 -14.90 1.22 -11.60
CA ALA A 418 -15.93 0.21 -11.38
C ALA A 418 -16.03 -0.12 -9.89
N GLY A 419 -17.26 -0.19 -9.39
CA GLY A 419 -17.62 -0.51 -8.01
C GLY A 419 -19.07 -0.17 -7.76
N GLN A 420 -19.68 -0.78 -6.74
CA GLN A 420 -21.02 -0.41 -6.27
C GLN A 420 -20.97 0.92 -5.51
N ARG A 421 -19.89 1.14 -4.75
CA ARG A 421 -19.63 2.40 -4.04
C ARG A 421 -18.22 2.86 -4.33
N ILE A 422 -18.10 4.13 -4.72
CA ILE A 422 -16.83 4.75 -5.08
C ILE A 422 -16.62 5.95 -4.15
N TYR A 423 -15.41 6.08 -3.62
CA TYR A 423 -15.02 7.24 -2.81
C TYR A 423 -13.89 7.95 -3.51
N VAL A 424 -14.08 9.22 -3.84
CA VAL A 424 -12.97 10.10 -4.21
C VAL A 424 -12.53 10.77 -2.92
N GLY A 425 -11.25 10.64 -2.59
CA GLY A 425 -10.73 11.12 -1.33
C GLY A 425 -9.51 12.02 -1.49
N GLY A 426 -9.44 13.05 -0.66
CA GLY A 426 -8.42 14.09 -0.75
C GLY A 426 -8.34 14.97 0.48
N LEU A 427 -7.55 16.03 0.37
CA LEU A 427 -7.27 16.99 1.43
C LEU A 427 -7.22 18.42 0.88
N SER A 428 -7.49 19.42 1.72
CA SER A 428 -7.16 20.81 1.43
C SER A 428 -5.82 21.18 2.05
N ARG A 429 -4.85 21.63 1.24
CA ARG A 429 -3.53 22.06 1.76
C ARG A 429 -3.66 23.18 2.76
N ARG A 430 -4.45 24.21 2.41
CA ARG A 430 -4.70 25.38 3.23
C ARG A 430 -5.24 25.02 4.61
N GLU A 431 -6.22 24.12 4.66
CA GLU A 431 -6.87 23.73 5.93
C GLU A 431 -5.99 22.80 6.79
N VAL A 432 -5.24 21.90 6.14
CA VAL A 432 -4.26 21.04 6.81
C VAL A 432 -3.16 21.89 7.46
N GLU A 433 -2.58 22.83 6.72
CA GLU A 433 -1.50 23.69 7.22
C GLU A 433 -2.00 24.63 8.34
N ARG A 434 -3.25 25.13 8.24
CA ARG A 434 -3.91 25.86 9.34
C ARG A 434 -4.12 25.02 10.61
N SER A 435 -4.11 23.69 10.48
CA SER A 435 -4.21 22.78 11.64
C SER A 435 -2.85 22.44 12.26
N GLY A 436 -1.77 23.09 11.81
CA GLY A 436 -0.42 22.86 12.33
C GLY A 436 0.28 21.62 11.76
N LEU A 437 -0.35 20.91 10.81
CA LEU A 437 0.24 19.75 10.15
C LEU A 437 0.97 20.16 8.86
N SER A 438 2.09 19.51 8.57
CA SER A 438 2.65 19.60 7.22
C SER A 438 1.77 18.84 6.24
N PHE A 439 1.62 19.35 5.01
CA PHE A 439 0.78 18.69 4.01
C PHE A 439 1.27 17.26 3.70
N ALA A 440 2.59 17.06 3.62
CA ALA A 440 3.16 15.73 3.39
C ALA A 440 2.84 14.75 4.52
N HIS A 441 2.86 15.19 5.78
CA HIS A 441 2.44 14.35 6.91
C HIS A 441 0.95 13.96 6.79
N ALA A 442 0.08 14.92 6.47
CA ALA A 442 -1.35 14.62 6.28
C ALA A 442 -1.61 13.69 5.10
N VAL A 443 -0.86 13.80 3.99
CA VAL A 443 -0.95 12.86 2.86
C VAL A 443 -0.54 11.45 3.28
N ARG A 444 0.53 11.29 4.07
CA ARG A 444 0.89 9.98 4.64
C ARG A 444 -0.22 9.44 5.54
N ALA A 445 -0.75 10.24 6.45
CA ALA A 445 -1.85 9.82 7.32
C ALA A 445 -3.11 9.46 6.52
N PHE A 446 -3.38 10.15 5.42
CA PHE A 446 -4.44 9.80 4.48
C PHE A 446 -4.18 8.46 3.78
N GLY A 447 -2.92 8.14 3.44
CA GLY A 447 -2.53 6.81 2.94
C GLY A 447 -2.77 5.68 3.96
N ALA A 448 -2.51 5.95 5.25
CA ALA A 448 -2.82 5.02 6.34
C ALA A 448 -4.34 4.84 6.52
N ALA A 449 -5.11 5.93 6.50
CA ALA A 449 -6.58 5.93 6.54
C ALA A 449 -7.17 5.13 5.38
N ALA A 450 -6.63 5.42 4.19
CA ALA A 450 -6.45 4.58 3.03
C ALA A 450 -6.57 3.07 3.25
N ALA A 451 -5.43 2.54 3.69
CA ALA A 451 -5.22 1.13 3.91
C ALA A 451 -6.17 0.56 4.97
N ARG A 452 -6.33 1.27 6.09
CA ARG A 452 -7.11 0.79 7.23
C ARG A 452 -8.60 0.68 6.92
N GLY A 453 -9.18 1.66 6.25
CA GLY A 453 -10.58 1.63 5.82
C GLY A 453 -10.84 0.53 4.78
N ALA A 454 -9.93 0.37 3.81
CA ALA A 454 -10.03 -0.72 2.83
C ALA A 454 -9.93 -2.10 3.47
N LEU A 455 -9.03 -2.27 4.45
CA LEU A 455 -8.82 -3.53 5.14
C LEU A 455 -10.08 -4.00 5.88
N VAL A 456 -10.88 -3.10 6.47
CA VAL A 456 -12.16 -3.49 7.09
C VAL A 456 -13.09 -4.18 6.09
N ALA A 457 -13.22 -3.64 4.88
CA ALA A 457 -14.04 -4.24 3.84
C ALA A 457 -13.45 -5.52 3.26
N GLU A 458 -12.13 -5.62 3.18
CA GLU A 458 -11.46 -6.85 2.78
C GLU A 458 -11.63 -7.96 3.81
N VAL A 459 -11.51 -7.66 5.12
CA VAL A 459 -11.78 -8.61 6.20
C VAL A 459 -13.23 -9.08 6.16
N ALA A 460 -14.20 -8.16 6.06
CA ALA A 460 -15.61 -8.51 5.88
C ALA A 460 -15.83 -9.38 4.64
N GLY A 461 -15.12 -9.09 3.55
CA GLY A 461 -15.18 -9.81 2.29
C GLY A 461 -14.52 -11.19 2.29
N THR A 462 -13.62 -11.47 3.23
CA THR A 462 -12.94 -12.77 3.37
C THR A 462 -13.37 -13.55 4.62
N THR A 463 -14.39 -13.09 5.34
CA THR A 463 -14.94 -13.79 6.49
C THR A 463 -16.07 -14.71 6.04
N GLU A 464 -16.04 -15.97 6.47
CA GLU A 464 -17.07 -16.97 6.17
C GLU A 464 -17.44 -16.95 4.68
N ILE A 465 -16.42 -17.08 3.82
CA ILE A 465 -16.60 -17.18 2.36
C ILE A 465 -17.41 -18.45 2.10
N PRO A 466 -18.57 -18.35 1.41
CA PRO A 466 -19.38 -19.52 1.09
C PRO A 466 -18.61 -20.53 0.23
N GLU A 467 -18.98 -21.79 0.33
CA GLU A 467 -18.43 -22.83 -0.53
C GLU A 467 -18.58 -22.47 -2.02
N GLY A 468 -17.52 -22.68 -2.80
CA GLY A 468 -17.50 -22.30 -4.22
C GLY A 468 -17.37 -20.80 -4.51
N CYS A 469 -17.27 -19.93 -3.50
CA CYS A 469 -17.01 -18.50 -3.71
C CYS A 469 -15.55 -18.16 -3.42
N ASP A 470 -15.04 -17.08 -4.03
CA ASP A 470 -13.67 -16.60 -3.77
C ASP A 470 -13.60 -15.51 -2.69
N LEU A 471 -14.66 -14.73 -2.57
CA LEU A 471 -14.83 -13.60 -1.66
C LEU A 471 -16.32 -13.27 -1.56
N ARG A 472 -16.68 -12.39 -0.65
CA ARG A 472 -18.01 -11.74 -0.61
C ARG A 472 -17.92 -10.27 -0.99
N GLY A 473 -16.74 -9.68 -0.82
CA GLY A 473 -16.42 -8.38 -1.35
C GLY A 473 -14.94 -8.07 -1.26
N GLY A 474 -14.56 -6.95 -1.87
CA GLY A 474 -13.20 -6.46 -1.79
C GLY A 474 -13.06 -5.07 -2.37
N VAL A 475 -11.83 -4.57 -2.33
CA VAL A 475 -11.54 -3.17 -2.56
C VAL A 475 -10.44 -3.00 -3.59
N CYS A 476 -10.55 -1.96 -4.42
CA CYS A 476 -9.42 -1.44 -5.19
C CYS A 476 -9.18 0.02 -4.79
N LEU A 477 -7.95 0.33 -4.37
CA LEU A 477 -7.51 1.72 -4.24
C LEU A 477 -6.65 2.10 -5.44
N MET A 478 -6.99 3.23 -6.03
CA MET A 478 -6.46 3.70 -7.29
C MET A 478 -5.98 5.14 -7.14
N ALA A 479 -4.73 5.37 -7.52
CA ALA A 479 -4.25 6.73 -7.80
C ALA A 479 -4.37 7.08 -9.28
N GLY A 480 -4.64 6.11 -10.16
CA GLY A 480 -4.72 6.30 -11.61
C GLY A 480 -5.67 7.41 -12.07
N PRO A 481 -6.97 7.33 -11.71
CA PRO A 481 -7.94 8.40 -12.02
C PRO A 481 -7.50 9.78 -11.51
N VAL A 482 -6.91 9.82 -10.31
CA VAL A 482 -6.43 11.06 -9.68
C VAL A 482 -5.22 11.62 -10.44
N ASN A 483 -4.26 10.77 -10.80
CA ASN A 483 -3.09 11.17 -11.60
C ASN A 483 -3.52 11.74 -12.94
N GLN A 484 -4.51 11.10 -13.60
CA GLN A 484 -5.04 11.58 -14.86
C GLN A 484 -5.76 12.92 -14.71
N ASN A 485 -6.60 13.09 -13.68
CA ASN A 485 -7.20 14.39 -13.37
C ASN A 485 -6.13 15.47 -13.10
N ASP A 486 -5.05 15.13 -12.39
CA ASP A 486 -3.98 16.08 -12.05
C ASP A 486 -3.19 16.53 -13.28
N ILE A 487 -2.98 15.66 -14.27
CA ILE A 487 -2.47 16.09 -15.60
C ILE A 487 -3.42 17.14 -16.21
N GLY A 488 -4.73 16.90 -16.13
CA GLY A 488 -5.77 17.84 -16.55
C GLY A 488 -5.65 19.20 -15.89
N LYS A 489 -5.50 19.23 -14.56
CA LYS A 489 -5.30 20.46 -13.78
C LYS A 489 -4.02 21.19 -14.15
N GLN A 490 -2.89 20.49 -14.11
CA GLN A 490 -1.57 21.12 -14.26
C GLN A 490 -1.31 21.64 -15.68
N PHE A 491 -1.79 20.94 -16.71
CA PHE A 491 -1.44 21.25 -18.09
C PHE A 491 -2.59 21.77 -18.94
N PHE A 492 -3.84 21.57 -18.52
CA PHE A 492 -5.01 21.89 -19.34
C PHE A 492 -6.09 22.72 -18.60
N GLY A 493 -5.80 23.24 -17.41
CA GLY A 493 -6.71 24.10 -16.65
C GLY A 493 -7.98 23.39 -16.17
N GLY A 494 -7.94 22.06 -16.03
CA GLY A 494 -9.05 21.28 -15.47
C GLY A 494 -9.29 21.56 -13.99
N LYS A 495 -10.44 21.12 -13.48
CA LYS A 495 -10.78 21.19 -12.05
C LYS A 495 -10.37 19.91 -11.32
N ASP A 496 -10.22 19.98 -10.00
CA ASP A 496 -10.03 18.81 -9.15
C ASP A 496 -11.31 17.96 -9.11
N LEU A 497 -11.19 16.64 -9.02
CA LEU A 497 -12.36 15.75 -8.95
C LEU A 497 -13.28 16.12 -7.78
N LEU A 498 -12.71 16.60 -6.67
CA LEU A 498 -13.44 16.98 -5.46
C LEU A 498 -13.99 18.40 -5.48
N GLU A 499 -13.69 19.20 -6.51
CA GLU A 499 -14.08 20.62 -6.57
C GLU A 499 -15.61 20.81 -6.49
N GLN A 500 -16.38 19.91 -7.12
CA GLN A 500 -17.84 19.98 -7.10
C GLN A 500 -18.42 19.68 -5.71
N ALA A 501 -17.89 18.65 -5.03
CA ALA A 501 -18.36 18.24 -3.71
C ALA A 501 -17.88 19.17 -2.59
N PHE A 502 -16.74 19.84 -2.77
CA PHE A 502 -16.07 20.65 -1.75
C PHE A 502 -15.66 22.03 -2.29
N ALA A 503 -16.58 22.70 -2.99
CA ALA A 503 -16.34 24.01 -3.60
C ALA A 503 -15.82 25.04 -2.58
N GLY A 504 -14.82 25.85 -2.99
CA GLY A 504 -14.24 26.91 -2.15
C GLY A 504 -13.26 26.43 -1.06
N ARG A 505 -13.04 25.11 -0.95
CA ARG A 505 -12.08 24.53 0.00
C ARG A 505 -10.70 24.24 -0.60
N GLU A 506 -10.54 24.46 -1.91
CA GLU A 506 -9.29 24.19 -2.65
C GLU A 506 -8.80 22.74 -2.47
N PRO A 507 -9.63 21.73 -2.82
CA PRO A 507 -9.31 20.34 -2.59
C PRO A 507 -8.18 19.85 -3.49
N THR A 508 -7.43 18.87 -2.98
CA THR A 508 -6.50 18.04 -3.74
C THR A 508 -6.94 16.59 -3.63
N SER A 509 -7.46 16.03 -4.71
CA SER A 509 -7.72 14.60 -4.83
C SER A 509 -6.42 13.79 -4.68
N LEU A 510 -6.48 12.69 -3.94
CA LEU A 510 -5.32 11.84 -3.62
C LEU A 510 -5.52 10.38 -4.05
N LEU A 511 -6.66 9.77 -3.72
CA LEU A 511 -6.97 8.39 -4.06
C LEU A 511 -8.46 8.20 -4.38
N VAL A 512 -8.76 7.16 -5.14
CA VAL A 512 -10.12 6.64 -5.33
C VAL A 512 -10.22 5.25 -4.71
N TRP A 513 -11.29 5.00 -3.95
CA TRP A 513 -11.59 3.72 -3.32
C TRP A 513 -12.85 3.13 -3.93
N THR A 514 -12.80 1.88 -4.37
CA THR A 514 -13.96 1.23 -4.98
C THR A 514 -14.29 -0.05 -4.26
N PHE A 515 -15.50 -0.11 -3.71
CA PHE A 515 -16.01 -1.25 -2.97
C PHE A 515 -16.84 -2.12 -3.92
N LYS A 516 -16.60 -3.42 -3.84
CA LYS A 516 -17.22 -4.40 -4.71
C LYS A 516 -17.75 -5.56 -3.89
N ALA A 517 -19.07 -5.74 -3.83
CA ALA A 517 -19.69 -6.97 -3.33
C ALA A 517 -19.87 -7.94 -4.50
N LYS A 518 -19.30 -9.14 -4.40
CA LYS A 518 -19.26 -10.15 -5.47
C LYS A 518 -18.70 -11.47 -4.96
N THR A 519 -19.00 -12.57 -5.65
CA THR A 519 -18.44 -13.90 -5.32
C THR A 519 -17.19 -14.28 -6.09
N VAL A 520 -16.87 -13.54 -7.15
CA VAL A 520 -15.75 -13.82 -8.04
C VAL A 520 -14.66 -12.77 -7.85
N ALA A 521 -13.45 -13.20 -7.53
CA ALA A 521 -12.33 -12.30 -7.29
C ALA A 521 -11.70 -11.78 -8.61
N ASP A 522 -10.77 -10.83 -8.53
CA ASP A 522 -10.02 -10.31 -9.68
C ASP A 522 -9.14 -11.39 -10.34
N PRO A 523 -9.12 -11.57 -11.68
CA PRO A 523 -8.47 -12.69 -12.38
C PRO A 523 -7.00 -12.95 -11.99
N ILE A 524 -6.55 -14.22 -11.92
CA ILE A 524 -5.27 -14.57 -11.24
C ILE A 524 -4.12 -14.05 -12.10
N GLY A 525 -4.27 -14.12 -13.41
CA GLY A 525 -3.28 -13.61 -14.35
C GLY A 525 -3.05 -12.10 -14.24
N ASN A 526 -3.91 -11.33 -13.58
CA ASN A 526 -3.60 -9.92 -13.26
C ASN A 526 -2.45 -9.80 -12.26
N GLU A 527 -2.13 -10.83 -11.48
CA GLU A 527 -0.97 -10.84 -10.59
C GLU A 527 0.34 -11.17 -11.33
N GLN A 528 0.28 -11.76 -12.54
CA GLN A 528 1.49 -12.06 -13.33
C GLN A 528 2.32 -10.81 -13.61
N GLN A 529 1.70 -9.64 -13.81
CA GLN A 529 2.43 -8.38 -14.02
C GLN A 529 3.28 -7.95 -12.81
N LEU A 530 3.01 -8.51 -11.61
CA LEU A 530 3.73 -8.24 -10.37
C LEU A 530 4.72 -9.34 -10.01
N LEU A 531 4.63 -10.53 -10.62
CA LEU A 531 5.39 -11.71 -10.24
C LEU A 531 6.29 -12.25 -11.36
N ASP A 532 5.99 -11.91 -12.62
CA ASP A 532 6.68 -12.41 -13.80
C ASP A 532 7.25 -11.24 -14.63
N ALA A 533 8.57 -11.23 -14.79
CA ALA A 533 9.28 -10.22 -15.56
C ALA A 533 8.85 -10.18 -17.04
N ALA A 534 8.52 -11.33 -17.63
CA ALA A 534 8.06 -11.43 -19.02
C ALA A 534 6.66 -10.85 -19.23
N ARG A 535 5.90 -10.66 -18.16
CA ARG A 535 4.53 -10.09 -18.17
C ARG A 535 4.44 -8.74 -17.47
N LYS A 536 5.56 -8.18 -16.99
CA LYS A 536 5.60 -6.91 -16.24
C LYS A 536 4.96 -5.77 -17.04
N GLY A 537 3.97 -5.11 -16.44
CA GLY A 537 3.34 -3.92 -17.00
C GLY A 537 4.21 -2.67 -16.87
N ALA A 538 4.03 -1.66 -17.74
CA ALA A 538 4.83 -0.43 -17.74
C ALA A 538 4.62 0.48 -16.49
N LEU A 539 3.55 0.24 -15.73
CA LEU A 539 3.12 1.07 -14.59
C LEU A 539 3.32 0.40 -13.22
N VAL A 540 3.83 -0.83 -13.19
CA VAL A 540 3.93 -1.65 -11.98
C VAL A 540 5.34 -2.23 -11.88
N ASP A 541 5.86 -2.34 -10.67
CA ASP A 541 7.10 -3.09 -10.44
C ASP A 541 6.84 -4.57 -10.12
N LEU A 542 7.89 -5.39 -10.24
CA LEU A 542 7.86 -6.76 -9.71
C LEU A 542 7.97 -6.72 -8.20
N ARG A 543 7.26 -7.64 -7.53
CA ARG A 543 7.41 -7.87 -6.09
C ARG A 543 8.86 -8.25 -5.81
N PRO A 544 9.55 -7.56 -4.90
CA PRO A 544 10.93 -7.88 -4.58
C PRO A 544 11.01 -9.14 -3.72
N GLY A 545 12.10 -9.88 -3.83
CA GLY A 545 12.53 -10.76 -2.76
C GLY A 545 13.09 -9.98 -1.56
N PRO A 546 13.14 -10.59 -0.35
CA PRO A 546 13.70 -9.95 0.85
C PRO A 546 15.13 -9.46 0.63
N HIS A 547 15.99 -10.24 -0.02
CA HIS A 547 17.38 -9.90 -0.30
C HIS A 547 17.57 -8.66 -1.20
N GLU A 548 16.55 -8.25 -1.96
CA GLU A 548 16.62 -7.09 -2.86
C GLU A 548 16.39 -5.77 -2.11
N VAL A 549 15.57 -5.78 -1.06
CA VAL A 549 15.06 -4.56 -0.43
C VAL A 549 15.15 -4.54 1.09
N VAL A 550 15.48 -5.64 1.74
CA VAL A 550 15.68 -5.72 3.20
C VAL A 550 17.12 -6.08 3.49
N ALA A 551 17.77 -5.25 4.30
CA ALA A 551 19.08 -5.52 4.84
C ALA A 551 19.02 -5.61 6.37
N VAL A 552 19.82 -6.50 6.93
CA VAL A 552 19.93 -6.74 8.38
C VAL A 552 21.31 -6.32 8.83
N ARG A 553 21.37 -5.44 9.82
CA ARG A 553 22.63 -5.03 10.44
C ARG A 553 23.00 -6.04 11.53
N ARG A 554 24.14 -6.70 11.39
CA ARG A 554 24.71 -7.65 12.36
C ARG A 554 26.09 -7.15 12.77
N GLY A 555 26.18 -6.51 13.93
CA GLY A 555 27.40 -5.81 14.35
C GLY A 555 27.73 -4.66 13.40
N THR A 556 28.91 -4.68 12.80
CA THR A 556 29.33 -3.66 11.82
C THR A 556 28.93 -3.97 10.38
N VAL A 557 28.40 -5.18 10.13
CA VAL A 557 28.10 -5.67 8.78
C VAL A 557 26.63 -5.44 8.46
N LEU A 558 26.37 -4.87 7.28
CA LEU A 558 25.03 -4.80 6.69
C LEU A 558 24.92 -5.87 5.61
N GLY A 559 24.04 -6.85 5.81
CA GLY A 559 23.85 -7.97 4.88
C GLY A 559 22.41 -8.07 4.37
N PRO A 560 22.17 -8.52 3.13
CA PRO A 560 20.82 -8.75 2.63
C PRO A 560 20.11 -9.88 3.41
N MET A 561 18.83 -9.71 3.67
CA MET A 561 18.00 -10.73 4.31
C MET A 561 17.77 -11.93 3.38
N ARG A 562 17.85 -13.16 3.91
CA ARG A 562 17.65 -14.42 3.15
C ARG A 562 18.48 -14.52 1.87
N ARG A 563 19.77 -14.27 2.05
CA ARG A 563 20.81 -14.59 1.07
C ARG A 563 21.97 -15.27 1.79
N SER A 564 22.29 -16.49 1.38
CA SER A 564 23.37 -17.28 1.95
C SER A 564 24.11 -17.98 0.81
N GLY A 565 25.38 -17.64 0.60
CA GLY A 565 26.15 -18.03 -0.59
C GLY A 565 25.43 -17.61 -1.89
N GLY A 566 25.18 -18.59 -2.78
CA GLY A 566 24.40 -18.40 -4.01
C GLY A 566 22.88 -18.52 -3.85
N ARG A 567 22.39 -18.94 -2.68
CA ARG A 567 20.95 -19.14 -2.41
C ARG A 567 20.28 -17.81 -2.08
N VAL A 568 19.11 -17.59 -2.68
CA VAL A 568 18.18 -16.50 -2.34
C VAL A 568 16.84 -17.08 -1.91
N ASN A 569 16.01 -16.28 -1.22
CA ASN A 569 14.69 -16.71 -0.76
C ASN A 569 13.87 -17.35 -1.89
N ALA A 570 13.32 -18.53 -1.63
CA ALA A 570 12.25 -19.13 -2.42
C ALA A 570 11.02 -19.48 -1.55
N GLU A 571 11.06 -19.18 -0.25
CA GLU A 571 9.98 -19.50 0.69
C GLU A 571 8.82 -18.52 0.55
N ARG A 572 7.60 -19.02 0.79
CA ARG A 572 6.37 -18.23 0.89
C ARG A 572 6.04 -18.01 2.36
N ALA A 573 5.98 -16.75 2.79
CA ALA A 573 5.63 -16.42 4.18
C ALA A 573 4.24 -16.96 4.54
N PHE A 574 4.07 -17.57 5.71
CA PHE A 574 2.82 -18.26 6.09
C PHE A 574 2.38 -19.33 5.05
N GLY A 575 3.33 -20.00 4.41
CA GLY A 575 3.06 -21.01 3.38
C GLY A 575 2.49 -22.33 3.91
N ASP A 576 2.69 -22.61 5.20
CA ASP A 576 2.12 -23.74 5.93
C ASP A 576 0.59 -23.73 5.99
N VAL A 577 -0.05 -22.57 5.84
CA VAL A 577 -1.53 -22.47 5.73
C VAL A 577 -2.03 -23.14 4.43
N GLY A 578 -1.16 -23.30 3.42
CA GLY A 578 -1.47 -24.07 2.22
C GLY A 578 -2.46 -23.42 1.24
N ASN A 579 -2.77 -22.13 1.38
CA ASN A 579 -3.74 -21.40 0.54
C ASN A 579 -3.19 -21.00 -0.83
N PHE A 580 -2.72 -21.96 -1.62
CA PHE A 580 -2.19 -21.74 -2.97
C PHE A 580 -3.22 -22.10 -4.04
N VAL A 581 -3.18 -21.38 -5.16
CA VAL A 581 -4.10 -21.62 -6.29
C VAL A 581 -3.77 -22.93 -7.01
N THR A 582 -4.82 -23.70 -7.29
CA THR A 582 -4.82 -24.85 -8.19
C THR A 582 -5.89 -24.64 -9.26
N ASP A 583 -5.84 -25.44 -10.33
CA ASP A 583 -6.98 -25.55 -11.24
C ASP A 583 -8.10 -26.42 -10.62
N PRO A 584 -9.26 -26.56 -11.29
CA PRO A 584 -10.38 -27.37 -10.80
C PRO A 584 -10.05 -28.85 -10.60
N GLU A 585 -9.08 -29.38 -11.36
CA GLU A 585 -8.60 -30.75 -11.27
C GLU A 585 -7.52 -30.94 -10.18
N GLY A 586 -7.16 -29.86 -9.47
CA GLY A 586 -6.17 -29.87 -8.40
C GLY A 586 -4.72 -29.75 -8.88
N ARG A 587 -4.48 -29.48 -10.16
CA ARG A 587 -3.14 -29.25 -10.70
C ARG A 587 -2.58 -27.93 -10.17
N GLU A 588 -1.36 -27.99 -9.67
CA GLU A 588 -0.65 -26.84 -9.12
C GLU A 588 0.11 -26.06 -10.20
N ILE A 589 0.33 -24.77 -9.93
CA ILE A 589 1.31 -23.95 -10.65
C ILE A 589 2.71 -24.37 -10.18
N ALA A 590 3.57 -24.80 -11.10
CA ALA A 590 4.92 -25.25 -10.75
C ALA A 590 5.72 -24.15 -10.03
N GLY A 591 6.33 -24.46 -8.88
CA GLY A 591 7.12 -23.51 -8.08
C GLY A 591 6.29 -22.52 -7.24
N ASN A 592 4.96 -22.56 -7.29
CA ASN A 592 4.12 -21.59 -6.58
C ASN A 592 4.25 -21.65 -5.06
N ARG A 593 4.31 -22.87 -4.50
CA ARG A 593 4.56 -23.12 -3.07
C ARG A 593 5.95 -22.69 -2.60
N GLY A 594 6.88 -22.51 -3.54
CA GLY A 594 8.26 -22.17 -3.23
C GLY A 594 9.01 -23.32 -2.56
N THR A 595 10.15 -23.00 -1.94
CA THR A 595 10.97 -23.95 -1.17
C THR A 595 11.25 -23.36 0.21
N PRO A 596 11.03 -24.10 1.31
CA PRO A 596 11.31 -23.62 2.66
C PRO A 596 12.76 -23.14 2.81
N TRP A 597 12.97 -22.06 3.57
CA TRP A 597 14.30 -21.71 4.05
C TRP A 597 14.78 -22.78 5.05
N PRO A 598 16.09 -23.08 5.13
CA PRO A 598 16.61 -24.04 6.10
C PRO A 598 16.14 -23.71 7.52
N ALA A 599 15.60 -24.70 8.22
CA ALA A 599 14.95 -24.51 9.52
C ALA A 599 15.94 -24.01 10.59
N ASP A 600 17.18 -24.50 10.55
CA ASP A 600 18.28 -24.07 11.41
C ASP A 600 18.62 -22.58 11.21
N GLU A 601 18.52 -22.06 10.00
CA GLU A 601 18.68 -20.63 9.72
C GLU A 601 17.42 -19.81 10.06
N ALA A 602 16.24 -20.34 9.73
CA ALA A 602 14.96 -19.64 9.91
C ALA A 602 14.61 -19.47 11.40
N ASP A 603 14.88 -20.48 12.21
CA ASP A 603 14.54 -20.49 13.64
C ASP A 603 15.68 -19.96 14.52
N ALA A 604 16.84 -19.63 13.94
CA ALA A 604 17.93 -19.00 14.67
C ALA A 604 17.59 -17.55 15.09
N PRO A 605 18.01 -17.12 16.29
CA PRO A 605 17.92 -15.72 16.69
C PRO A 605 18.81 -14.85 15.80
N VAL A 606 18.27 -13.74 15.30
CA VAL A 606 19.02 -12.86 14.39
C VAL A 606 20.13 -12.08 15.10
N TRP A 607 19.88 -11.72 16.36
CA TRP A 607 20.82 -11.01 17.23
C TRP A 607 21.00 -11.77 18.55
N PRO A 608 21.86 -12.81 18.60
CA PRO A 608 22.10 -13.58 19.82
C PRO A 608 22.70 -12.69 20.93
N GLY A 609 22.21 -12.86 22.17
CA GLY A 609 22.61 -12.03 23.32
C GLY A 609 21.91 -10.67 23.41
N GLY A 610 20.88 -10.43 22.58
CA GLY A 610 20.13 -9.18 22.53
C GLY A 610 18.99 -9.02 23.53
N ALA A 611 18.73 -10.00 24.40
CA ALA A 611 17.75 -9.87 25.47
C ALA A 611 18.39 -9.12 26.66
N ARG A 612 17.87 -7.93 26.94
CA ARG A 612 18.03 -7.29 28.25
C ARG A 612 16.68 -7.22 28.91
#